data_AF-A0A2V9F9E7-F1
#
_entry.id   AF-A0A2V9F9E7-F1
#
_cell.length_a   1.000
_cell.length_b   1.000
_cell.length_c   1.000
_cell.angle_alpha   90.00
_cell.angle_beta   90.00
_cell.angle_gamma   90.00
#
_symmetry.space_group_name_H-M   'P 1'
#
loop_
_entity.id
_entity.type
_entity.pdbx_description
1 polymer ?
#
loop_
_entity_poly.entity_id
_entity_poly.type
_entity_poly.pdbx_seq_one_letter_code
_entity_poly.pdbx_strand_id
1 'polypeptide(L)'
;MSRYTYNIRYEMSISKYADLSWLLLAFTLPTKRASQRVEVWRKLQRYGTVPLGNSGYLLPSNPSNEERFQWLATSIRKYGGEASIVHVRSIDNISTPQLIARFAEARAREYQELIRELQTFSSLPVQKRAVGRLSRLRSRFQEIVEVDFFDSPLQKRVGELLARADEARVARRLPETAKIDPKEYKNRIWVTRPRPGVDRSACAWLIRRFLDPKARFAFAPEGQVPQAAVPFDMFHGGFGHRGDACSFETLQKDFKIRDRRVKVMSEIIHDADLADGKFGRKEGFGIDEVLKGWARQGIPDQELLDRGMQLIEGLYHSLA
;
A
#
# COMPACT_ATOMS: atom_id res chain seq x y z
N MET A 1 8.66 -38.92 -27.38
CA MET A 1 8.82 -37.44 -27.38
C MET A 1 8.47 -36.73 -26.05
N SER A 2 8.26 -37.44 -24.93
CA SER A 2 7.83 -36.80 -23.65
C SER A 2 8.90 -36.75 -22.55
N ARG A 3 10.06 -37.40 -22.71
CA ARG A 3 11.18 -37.32 -21.73
C ARG A 3 12.15 -36.16 -22.00
N TYR A 4 12.24 -35.69 -23.23
CA TYR A 4 13.13 -34.57 -23.59
C TYR A 4 12.61 -33.22 -23.09
N THR A 5 11.30 -32.98 -23.10
CA THR A 5 10.70 -31.71 -22.63
C THR A 5 10.78 -31.50 -21.11
N TYR A 6 10.87 -32.58 -20.32
CA TYR A 6 11.06 -32.49 -18.86
C TYR A 6 12.52 -32.15 -18.51
N ASN A 7 13.49 -32.77 -19.18
CA ASN A 7 14.91 -32.46 -18.99
C ASN A 7 15.26 -31.05 -19.46
N ILE A 8 14.71 -30.59 -20.59
CA ILE A 8 15.00 -29.25 -21.12
C ILE A 8 14.51 -28.13 -20.18
N ARG A 9 13.35 -28.29 -19.52
CA ARG A 9 12.89 -27.30 -18.51
C ARG A 9 13.70 -27.34 -17.22
N TYR A 10 14.20 -28.51 -16.83
CA TYR A 10 15.03 -28.67 -15.63
C TYR A 10 16.44 -28.10 -15.86
N GLU A 11 17.08 -28.42 -17.01
CA GLU A 11 18.37 -27.89 -17.43
C GLU A 11 18.35 -26.37 -17.70
N MET A 12 17.29 -25.85 -18.34
CA MET A 12 17.13 -24.40 -18.51
C MET A 12 16.95 -23.65 -17.17
N SER A 13 16.37 -24.27 -16.13
CA SER A 13 16.24 -23.64 -14.82
C SER A 13 17.56 -23.62 -14.05
N ILE A 14 18.41 -24.66 -14.22
CA ILE A 14 19.73 -24.74 -13.58
C ILE A 14 20.69 -23.70 -14.19
N SER A 15 20.61 -23.46 -15.50
CA SER A 15 21.42 -22.44 -16.19
C SER A 15 21.15 -21.01 -15.71
N LYS A 16 19.93 -20.68 -15.27
CA LYS A 16 19.56 -19.32 -14.80
C LYS A 16 20.22 -18.96 -13.45
N TYR A 17 20.73 -19.97 -12.74
CA TYR A 17 21.12 -19.87 -11.34
C TYR A 17 22.54 -20.39 -11.06
N ALA A 18 23.32 -20.64 -12.12
CA ALA A 18 24.66 -21.20 -12.02
C ALA A 18 25.64 -20.33 -11.21
N ASP A 19 25.45 -19.01 -11.20
CA ASP A 19 26.29 -18.03 -10.50
C ASP A 19 25.65 -17.47 -9.21
N LEU A 20 24.58 -18.10 -8.71
CA LEU A 20 23.97 -17.69 -7.45
C LEU A 20 24.94 -17.89 -6.28
N SER A 21 25.27 -16.80 -5.62
CA SER A 21 25.95 -16.80 -4.32
C SER A 21 25.00 -16.34 -3.22
N TRP A 22 25.37 -16.60 -1.97
CA TRP A 22 24.52 -16.36 -0.81
C TRP A 22 25.21 -15.43 0.18
N LEU A 23 24.39 -14.74 0.96
CA LEU A 23 24.83 -13.99 2.12
C LEU A 23 24.36 -14.72 3.37
N LEU A 24 25.27 -14.95 4.30
CA LEU A 24 24.97 -15.48 5.62
C LEU A 24 25.18 -14.37 6.66
N LEU A 25 24.14 -14.03 7.40
CA LEU A 25 24.24 -13.22 8.61
C LEU A 25 24.33 -14.17 9.82
N ALA A 26 25.52 -14.29 10.39
CA ALA A 26 25.77 -14.96 11.65
C ALA A 26 25.84 -13.91 12.77
N PHE A 27 25.07 -14.09 13.85
CA PHE A 27 25.00 -13.09 14.90
C PHE A 27 24.63 -13.65 16.27
N THR A 28 24.97 -12.92 17.32
CA THR A 28 24.55 -13.14 18.70
C THR A 28 23.96 -11.86 19.27
N LEU A 29 23.02 -12.00 20.22
CA LEU A 29 22.43 -10.86 20.94
C LEU A 29 22.39 -11.16 22.43
N PRO A 30 22.59 -10.15 23.30
CA PRO A 30 22.49 -10.33 24.75
C PRO A 30 21.12 -10.87 25.17
N THR A 31 21.11 -11.88 26.05
CA THR A 31 19.88 -12.56 26.50
C THR A 31 18.91 -11.65 27.24
N LYS A 32 19.43 -10.60 27.92
CA LYS A 32 18.63 -9.61 28.67
C LYS A 32 17.90 -8.57 27.79
N ARG A 33 18.08 -8.60 26.47
CA ARG A 33 17.55 -7.60 25.51
C ARG A 33 16.39 -8.15 24.68
N ALA A 34 15.30 -8.54 25.34
CA ALA A 34 14.16 -9.20 24.69
C ALA A 34 13.55 -8.35 23.55
N SER A 35 13.33 -7.06 23.77
CA SER A 35 12.73 -6.17 22.77
C SER A 35 13.59 -6.04 21.51
N GLN A 36 14.91 -5.89 21.66
CA GLN A 36 15.85 -5.80 20.53
C GLN A 36 15.93 -7.11 19.76
N ARG A 37 15.89 -8.26 20.46
CA ARG A 37 15.84 -9.58 19.80
C ARG A 37 14.59 -9.75 18.94
N VAL A 38 13.43 -9.30 19.44
CA VAL A 38 12.18 -9.31 18.67
C VAL A 38 12.25 -8.37 17.47
N GLU A 39 12.85 -7.18 17.63
CA GLU A 39 13.03 -6.23 16.51
C GLU A 39 13.92 -6.82 15.39
N VAL A 40 15.06 -7.42 15.75
CA VAL A 40 15.96 -8.07 14.79
C VAL A 40 15.26 -9.24 14.11
N TRP A 41 14.55 -10.08 14.88
CA TRP A 41 13.75 -11.18 14.31
C TRP A 41 12.71 -10.68 13.31
N ARG A 42 11.97 -9.60 13.62
CA ARG A 42 11.01 -8.99 12.69
C ARG A 42 11.67 -8.49 11.40
N LYS A 43 12.85 -7.88 11.48
CA LYS A 43 13.62 -7.46 10.30
C LYS A 43 14.03 -8.66 9.44
N LEU A 44 14.49 -9.75 10.06
CA LEU A 44 14.85 -10.99 9.35
C LEU A 44 13.66 -11.61 8.62
N GLN A 45 12.47 -11.62 9.22
CA GLN A 45 11.24 -12.05 8.55
C GLN A 45 10.91 -11.12 7.38
N ARG A 46 10.95 -9.80 7.62
CA ARG A 46 10.65 -8.78 6.59
C ARG A 46 11.61 -8.79 5.41
N TYR A 47 12.87 -9.20 5.59
CA TYR A 47 13.83 -9.35 4.50
C TYR A 47 13.69 -10.68 3.76
N GLY A 48 12.82 -11.57 4.24
CA GLY A 48 12.54 -12.84 3.60
C GLY A 48 13.65 -13.88 3.78
N THR A 49 14.41 -13.78 4.86
CA THR A 49 15.53 -14.68 5.15
C THR A 49 15.11 -16.13 5.40
N VAL A 50 16.01 -17.07 5.10
CA VAL A 50 15.85 -18.49 5.46
C VAL A 50 16.89 -18.89 6.50
N PRO A 51 16.52 -19.57 7.60
CA PRO A 51 17.48 -19.99 8.60
C PRO A 51 18.40 -21.11 8.09
N LEU A 52 19.69 -21.03 8.44
CA LEU A 52 20.68 -22.09 8.29
C LEU A 52 20.95 -22.73 9.65
N GLY A 53 20.01 -23.56 10.11
CA GLY A 53 20.06 -24.14 11.45
C GLY A 53 20.18 -23.06 12.53
N ASN A 54 21.13 -23.23 13.45
CA ASN A 54 21.44 -22.25 14.50
C ASN A 54 22.58 -21.29 14.11
N SER A 55 23.14 -21.43 12.90
CA SER A 55 24.35 -20.72 12.50
C SER A 55 24.07 -19.31 11.97
N GLY A 56 22.85 -19.04 11.52
CA GLY A 56 22.45 -17.73 11.02
C GLY A 56 21.33 -17.76 10.00
N TYR A 57 21.22 -16.68 9.23
CA TYR A 57 20.16 -16.45 8.26
C TYR A 57 20.73 -16.15 6.88
N LEU A 58 20.12 -16.75 5.86
CA LEU A 58 20.55 -16.67 4.46
C LEU A 58 19.68 -15.70 3.64
N LEU A 59 20.32 -15.04 2.68
CA LEU A 59 19.70 -14.36 1.54
C LEU A 59 20.47 -14.67 0.25
N PRO A 60 19.83 -14.58 -0.93
CA PRO A 60 20.55 -14.50 -2.20
C PRO A 60 21.41 -13.23 -2.24
N SER A 61 22.63 -13.34 -2.76
CA SER A 61 23.55 -12.20 -2.89
C SER A 61 23.08 -11.27 -4.01
N ASN A 62 22.77 -10.04 -3.63
CA ASN A 62 22.56 -8.91 -4.52
C ASN A 62 22.76 -7.61 -3.71
N PRO A 63 23.01 -6.45 -4.37
CA PRO A 63 23.32 -5.21 -3.68
C PRO A 63 22.28 -4.81 -2.61
N SER A 64 20.98 -4.99 -2.91
CA SER A 64 19.90 -4.64 -1.99
C SER A 64 19.90 -5.50 -0.72
N ASN A 65 20.18 -6.80 -0.85
CA ASN A 65 20.25 -7.73 0.28
C ASN A 65 21.54 -7.56 1.09
N GLU A 66 22.65 -7.21 0.45
CA GLU A 66 23.90 -6.84 1.13
C GLU A 66 23.67 -5.61 2.02
N GLU A 67 23.05 -4.56 1.48
CA GLU A 67 22.73 -3.35 2.23
C GLU A 67 21.81 -3.65 3.43
N ARG A 68 20.75 -4.44 3.21
CA ARG A 68 19.84 -4.89 4.29
C ARG A 68 20.59 -5.59 5.43
N PHE A 69 21.51 -6.50 5.10
CA PHE A 69 22.33 -7.20 6.10
C PHE A 69 23.34 -6.28 6.77
N GLN A 70 23.96 -5.34 6.06
CA GLN A 70 24.88 -4.34 6.64
C GLN A 70 24.19 -3.44 7.67
N TRP A 71 23.00 -2.95 7.35
CA TRP A 71 22.18 -2.16 8.29
C TRP A 71 21.76 -2.97 9.52
N LEU A 72 21.38 -4.24 9.32
CA LEU A 72 20.99 -5.12 10.41
C LEU A 72 22.16 -5.49 11.31
N ALA A 73 23.32 -5.83 10.74
CA ALA A 73 24.55 -6.12 11.48
C ALA A 73 24.99 -4.91 12.32
N THR A 74 24.92 -3.70 11.75
CA THR A 74 25.19 -2.45 12.47
C THR A 74 24.24 -2.26 13.66
N SER A 75 22.94 -2.53 13.45
CA SER A 75 21.94 -2.48 14.51
C SER A 75 22.22 -3.48 15.64
N ILE A 76 22.57 -4.73 15.29
CA ILE A 76 22.90 -5.78 16.26
C ILE A 76 24.12 -5.39 17.11
N ARG A 77 25.19 -4.89 16.48
CA ARG A 77 26.38 -4.41 17.18
C ARG A 77 26.07 -3.25 18.11
N LYS A 78 25.22 -2.30 17.68
CA LYS A 78 24.72 -1.21 18.54
C LYS A 78 23.94 -1.73 19.76
N TYR A 79 23.28 -2.88 19.64
CA TYR A 79 22.58 -3.54 20.75
C TYR A 79 23.51 -4.33 21.69
N GLY A 80 24.83 -4.27 21.47
CA GLY A 80 25.83 -4.99 22.24
C GLY A 80 25.95 -6.47 21.87
N GLY A 81 25.48 -6.87 20.69
CA GLY A 81 25.68 -8.19 20.12
C GLY A 81 26.87 -8.24 19.15
N GLU A 82 27.14 -9.43 18.62
CA GLU A 82 28.11 -9.63 17.53
C GLU A 82 27.36 -9.97 16.25
N ALA A 83 27.86 -9.50 15.11
CA ALA A 83 27.28 -9.81 13.81
C ALA A 83 28.37 -9.83 12.74
N SER A 84 28.33 -10.83 11.87
CA SER A 84 29.23 -11.02 10.73
C SER A 84 28.42 -11.38 9.49
N ILE A 85 28.75 -10.75 8.37
CA ILE A 85 28.17 -11.05 7.06
C ILE A 85 29.21 -11.84 6.29
N VAL A 86 28.83 -13.03 5.81
CA VAL A 86 29.73 -13.94 5.10
C VAL A 86 29.16 -14.17 3.71
N HIS A 87 29.99 -13.99 2.68
CA HIS A 87 29.65 -14.38 1.32
C HIS A 87 29.90 -15.89 1.16
N VAL A 88 28.83 -16.63 0.94
CA VAL A 88 28.83 -18.09 0.84
C VAL A 88 28.69 -18.47 -0.63
N ARG A 89 29.73 -19.09 -1.19
CA ARG A 89 29.69 -19.62 -2.56
C ARG A 89 28.94 -20.95 -2.65
N SER A 90 29.13 -21.82 -1.66
CA SER A 90 28.48 -23.12 -1.58
C SER A 90 28.39 -23.59 -0.13
N ILE A 91 27.47 -24.52 0.11
CA ILE A 91 27.33 -25.24 1.37
C ILE A 91 27.48 -26.73 1.02
N ASP A 92 28.35 -27.43 1.74
CA ASP A 92 28.72 -28.82 1.45
C ASP A 92 27.52 -29.78 1.51
N ASN A 93 26.62 -29.58 2.47
CA ASN A 93 25.50 -30.46 2.75
C ASN A 93 24.14 -29.99 2.18
N ILE A 94 24.11 -28.85 1.48
CA ILE A 94 22.88 -28.31 0.87
C ILE A 94 23.18 -27.78 -0.52
N SER A 95 22.55 -28.38 -1.53
CA SER A 95 22.71 -27.94 -2.91
C SER A 95 21.96 -26.63 -3.20
N THR A 96 22.39 -25.87 -4.21
CA THR A 96 21.71 -24.66 -4.68
C THR A 96 20.21 -24.89 -4.95
N PRO A 97 19.77 -25.96 -5.65
CA PRO A 97 18.35 -26.25 -5.82
C PRO A 97 17.60 -26.48 -4.51
N GLN A 98 18.23 -27.12 -3.52
CA GLN A 98 17.62 -27.32 -2.19
C GLN A 98 17.46 -25.99 -1.44
N LEU A 99 18.45 -25.09 -1.52
CA LEU A 99 18.32 -23.74 -0.94
C LEU A 99 17.20 -22.94 -1.60
N ILE A 100 17.17 -22.91 -2.94
CA ILE A 100 16.09 -22.27 -3.70
C ILE A 100 14.73 -22.82 -3.28
N ALA A 101 14.60 -24.15 -3.16
CA ALA A 101 13.38 -24.80 -2.71
C ALA A 101 12.96 -24.34 -1.30
N ARG A 102 13.90 -24.13 -0.36
CA ARG A 102 13.58 -23.60 0.98
C ARG A 102 13.03 -22.16 0.94
N PHE A 103 13.60 -21.30 0.10
CA PHE A 103 13.07 -19.94 -0.09
C PHE A 103 11.68 -19.98 -0.73
N ALA A 104 11.52 -20.78 -1.78
CA ALA A 104 10.24 -20.95 -2.47
C ALA A 104 9.16 -21.51 -1.53
N GLU A 105 9.50 -22.47 -0.66
CA GLU A 105 8.58 -23.04 0.33
C GLU A 105 8.19 -22.01 1.40
N ALA A 106 9.15 -21.22 1.89
CA ALA A 106 8.88 -20.14 2.84
C ALA A 106 7.88 -19.13 2.27
N ARG A 107 8.11 -18.65 1.04
CA ARG A 107 7.18 -17.75 0.33
C ARG A 107 5.85 -18.40 0.03
N ALA A 108 5.83 -19.68 -0.35
CA ALA A 108 4.60 -20.41 -0.62
C ALA A 108 3.68 -20.46 0.60
N ARG A 109 4.23 -20.64 1.81
CA ARG A 109 3.44 -20.62 3.06
C ARG A 109 2.78 -19.27 3.30
N GLU A 110 3.51 -18.17 3.10
CA GLU A 110 2.97 -16.81 3.25
C GLU A 110 1.88 -16.50 2.23
N TYR A 111 2.08 -16.88 0.96
CA TYR A 111 1.03 -16.76 -0.05
C TYR A 111 -0.20 -17.62 0.30
N GLN A 112 -0.03 -18.84 0.78
CA GLN A 112 -1.15 -19.70 1.19
C GLN A 112 -1.96 -19.11 2.35
N GLU A 113 -1.30 -18.48 3.33
CA GLU A 113 -1.98 -17.72 4.37
C GLU A 113 -2.80 -16.56 3.79
N LEU A 114 -2.18 -15.78 2.91
CA LEU A 114 -2.84 -14.66 2.26
C LEU A 114 -4.03 -15.09 1.39
N ILE A 115 -3.92 -16.22 0.69
CA ILE A 115 -5.02 -16.84 -0.07
C ILE A 115 -6.18 -17.19 0.88
N ARG A 116 -5.91 -17.84 2.02
CA ARG A 116 -6.94 -18.19 3.00
C ARG A 116 -7.64 -16.95 3.55
N GLU A 117 -6.90 -15.89 3.84
CA GLU A 117 -7.47 -14.62 4.30
C GLU A 117 -8.31 -13.93 3.21
N LEU A 118 -7.85 -13.94 1.96
CA LEU A 118 -8.60 -13.39 0.83
C LEU A 118 -9.87 -14.19 0.53
N GLN A 119 -9.82 -15.52 0.63
CA GLN A 119 -10.99 -16.37 0.50
C GLN A 119 -12.00 -16.10 1.63
N THR A 120 -11.51 -15.97 2.87
CA THR A 120 -12.34 -15.60 4.03
C THR A 120 -12.95 -14.21 3.84
N PHE A 121 -12.19 -13.25 3.34
CA PHE A 121 -12.70 -11.91 3.02
C PHE A 121 -13.77 -11.96 1.91
N SER A 122 -13.52 -12.77 0.89
CA SER A 122 -14.41 -12.93 -0.27
C SER A 122 -15.66 -13.75 0.04
N SER A 123 -15.68 -14.57 1.09
CA SER A 123 -16.89 -15.27 1.54
C SER A 123 -17.83 -14.38 2.33
N LEU A 124 -17.34 -13.27 2.90
CA LEU A 124 -18.19 -12.32 3.61
C LEU A 124 -19.23 -11.70 2.68
N PRO A 125 -20.43 -11.36 3.18
CA PRO A 125 -21.36 -10.49 2.46
C PRO A 125 -20.67 -9.21 2.04
N VAL A 126 -20.89 -8.74 0.81
CA VAL A 126 -20.16 -7.60 0.24
C VAL A 126 -20.30 -6.33 1.10
N GLN A 127 -21.39 -6.17 1.87
CA GLN A 127 -21.61 -5.07 2.81
C GLN A 127 -20.61 -5.08 3.99
N LYS A 128 -20.15 -6.27 4.40
CA LYS A 128 -19.19 -6.46 5.50
C LYS A 128 -17.73 -6.47 5.02
N ARG A 129 -17.50 -6.36 3.71
CA ARG A 129 -16.15 -6.30 3.11
C ARG A 129 -15.56 -4.89 3.22
N ALA A 130 -14.94 -4.62 4.36
CA ALA A 130 -14.30 -3.32 4.62
C ALA A 130 -13.15 -3.03 3.65
N VAL A 131 -13.13 -1.82 3.09
CA VAL A 131 -12.10 -1.35 2.12
C VAL A 131 -10.70 -1.43 2.72
N GLY A 132 -10.54 -0.91 3.94
CA GLY A 132 -9.26 -0.95 4.64
C GLY A 132 -8.78 -2.37 4.99
N ARG A 133 -9.66 -3.39 4.96
CA ARG A 133 -9.22 -4.78 5.08
C ARG A 133 -8.61 -5.29 3.77
N LEU A 134 -9.21 -4.98 2.62
CA LEU A 134 -8.66 -5.34 1.32
C LEU A 134 -7.35 -4.60 1.02
N SER A 135 -7.27 -3.30 1.34
CA SER A 135 -6.03 -2.52 1.23
C SER A 135 -4.90 -3.13 2.07
N ARG A 136 -5.15 -3.53 3.32
CA ARG A 136 -4.16 -4.24 4.15
C ARG A 136 -3.70 -5.57 3.53
N LEU A 137 -4.60 -6.35 2.94
CA LEU A 137 -4.25 -7.59 2.23
C LEU A 137 -3.38 -7.30 0.99
N ARG A 138 -3.63 -6.17 0.30
CA ARG A 138 -2.82 -5.72 -0.85
C ARG A 138 -1.42 -5.26 -0.42
N SER A 139 -1.30 -4.48 0.66
CA SER A 139 0.02 -4.09 1.20
C SER A 139 0.82 -5.33 1.60
N ARG A 140 0.20 -6.28 2.30
CA ARG A 140 0.87 -7.54 2.66
C ARG A 140 1.26 -8.37 1.44
N PHE A 141 0.45 -8.38 0.37
CA PHE A 141 0.83 -9.02 -0.89
C PHE A 141 2.11 -8.41 -1.47
N GLN A 142 2.21 -7.07 -1.51
CA GLN A 142 3.40 -6.39 -2.03
C GLN A 142 4.64 -6.67 -1.17
N GLU A 143 4.49 -6.69 0.16
CA GLU A 143 5.57 -7.05 1.08
C GLU A 143 6.11 -8.47 0.80
N ILE A 144 5.24 -9.44 0.49
CA ILE A 144 5.66 -10.81 0.13
C ILE A 144 6.39 -10.82 -1.23
N VAL A 145 5.86 -10.07 -2.21
CA VAL A 145 6.46 -9.97 -3.56
C VAL A 145 7.87 -9.38 -3.49
N GLU A 146 8.12 -8.37 -2.66
CA GLU A 146 9.45 -7.76 -2.49
C GLU A 146 10.54 -8.73 -2.02
N VAL A 147 10.14 -9.85 -1.42
CA VAL A 147 11.05 -10.86 -0.88
C VAL A 147 10.87 -12.24 -1.50
N ASP A 148 10.13 -12.32 -2.61
CA ASP A 148 9.96 -13.51 -3.42
C ASP A 148 11.07 -13.60 -4.48
N PHE A 149 12.25 -14.04 -4.04
CA PHE A 149 13.45 -14.04 -4.88
C PHE A 149 13.43 -15.04 -6.05
N PHE A 150 12.47 -15.97 -6.06
CA PHE A 150 12.42 -17.09 -7.01
C PHE A 150 11.05 -17.27 -7.67
N ASP A 151 10.26 -16.20 -7.71
CA ASP A 151 9.00 -16.10 -8.47
C ASP A 151 8.01 -17.24 -8.18
N SER A 152 7.43 -17.28 -6.98
CA SER A 152 6.45 -18.31 -6.62
C SER A 152 5.26 -18.32 -7.58
N PRO A 153 4.82 -19.50 -8.08
CA PRO A 153 3.64 -19.57 -8.95
C PRO A 153 2.34 -19.13 -8.25
N LEU A 154 2.34 -19.08 -6.92
CA LEU A 154 1.20 -18.61 -6.12
C LEU A 154 1.00 -17.10 -6.18
N GLN A 155 2.03 -16.33 -6.55
CA GLN A 155 1.93 -14.87 -6.71
C GLN A 155 0.81 -14.49 -7.68
N LYS A 156 0.76 -15.13 -8.86
CA LYS A 156 -0.28 -14.91 -9.87
C LYS A 156 -1.67 -15.21 -9.31
N ARG A 157 -1.79 -16.30 -8.54
CA ARG A 157 -3.06 -16.71 -7.94
C ARG A 157 -3.58 -15.68 -6.94
N VAL A 158 -2.71 -15.09 -6.12
CA VAL A 158 -3.10 -14.02 -5.20
C VAL A 158 -3.52 -12.77 -5.98
N GLY A 159 -2.77 -12.39 -7.01
CA GLY A 159 -3.13 -11.29 -7.90
C GLY A 159 -4.53 -11.44 -8.51
N GLU A 160 -4.87 -12.63 -9.01
CA GLU A 160 -6.21 -12.94 -9.53
C GLU A 160 -7.31 -12.82 -8.45
N LEU A 161 -7.04 -13.28 -7.22
CA LEU A 161 -8.01 -13.18 -6.13
C LEU A 161 -8.25 -11.74 -5.69
N LEU A 162 -7.20 -10.92 -5.64
CA LEU A 162 -7.30 -9.49 -5.37
C LEU A 162 -8.12 -8.80 -6.47
N ALA A 163 -7.79 -9.03 -7.74
CA ALA A 163 -8.53 -8.48 -8.87
C ALA A 163 -10.02 -8.85 -8.84
N ARG A 164 -10.36 -10.11 -8.55
CA ARG A 164 -11.76 -10.53 -8.38
C ARG A 164 -12.46 -9.86 -7.21
N ALA A 165 -11.75 -9.64 -6.10
CA ALA A 165 -12.29 -8.94 -4.95
C ALA A 165 -12.59 -7.46 -5.29
N ASP A 166 -11.76 -6.85 -6.14
CA ASP A 166 -11.97 -5.51 -6.68
C ASP A 166 -13.14 -5.47 -7.67
N GLU A 167 -13.21 -6.41 -8.62
CA GLU A 167 -14.30 -6.53 -9.59
C GLU A 167 -15.65 -6.73 -8.90
N ALA A 168 -15.75 -7.61 -7.90
CA ALA A 168 -16.99 -7.83 -7.14
C ALA A 168 -17.45 -6.56 -6.40
N ARG A 169 -16.51 -5.70 -6.03
CA ARG A 169 -16.77 -4.39 -5.41
C ARG A 169 -17.17 -3.35 -6.46
N VAL A 170 -16.61 -3.39 -7.66
CA VAL A 170 -16.97 -2.52 -8.80
C VAL A 170 -18.33 -2.88 -9.37
N ALA A 171 -18.62 -4.17 -9.58
CA ALA A 171 -19.88 -4.67 -10.13
C ALA A 171 -21.10 -4.35 -9.24
N ARG A 172 -20.91 -4.23 -7.92
CA ARG A 172 -21.97 -3.78 -6.99
C ARG A 172 -22.11 -2.24 -6.92
N ARG A 173 -21.19 -1.49 -7.50
CA ARG A 173 -21.13 -0.02 -7.42
C ARG A 173 -21.71 0.70 -8.64
N LEU A 174 -22.36 -0.04 -9.55
CA LEU A 174 -23.19 0.55 -10.60
C LEU A 174 -24.68 0.31 -10.27
N PRO A 175 -25.47 1.38 -10.10
CA PRO A 175 -26.20 1.95 -11.21
C PRO A 175 -25.21 2.73 -12.08
N GLU A 176 -25.22 2.50 -13.39
CA GLU A 176 -24.73 3.50 -14.33
C GLU A 176 -25.19 4.87 -13.85
N THR A 177 -24.24 5.80 -13.67
CA THR A 177 -24.43 7.24 -13.49
C THR A 177 -25.92 7.62 -13.45
N ALA A 178 -26.55 7.59 -12.27
CA ALA A 178 -27.74 8.42 -12.10
C ALA A 178 -27.28 9.81 -12.56
N LYS A 179 -27.96 10.40 -13.55
CA LYS A 179 -27.59 11.71 -14.07
C LYS A 179 -27.59 12.68 -12.89
N ILE A 180 -26.41 12.97 -12.34
CA ILE A 180 -26.23 13.99 -11.31
C ILE A 180 -26.50 15.31 -12.02
N ASP A 181 -27.55 16.04 -11.61
CA ASP A 181 -27.73 17.43 -12.03
C ASP A 181 -26.86 18.31 -11.14
N PRO A 182 -25.80 18.96 -11.65
CA PRO A 182 -24.94 19.82 -10.84
C PRO A 182 -25.69 20.95 -10.11
N LYS A 183 -26.88 21.34 -10.60
CA LYS A 183 -27.70 22.37 -9.97
C LYS A 183 -28.23 21.95 -8.60
N GLU A 184 -28.48 20.67 -8.38
CA GLU A 184 -28.97 20.13 -7.09
C GLU A 184 -27.93 20.26 -5.97
N TYR A 185 -26.66 20.45 -6.34
CA TYR A 185 -25.52 20.50 -5.43
C TYR A 185 -24.99 21.92 -5.16
N LYS A 186 -25.70 22.95 -5.67
CA LYS A 186 -25.39 24.37 -5.40
C LYS A 186 -26.08 24.88 -4.15
N ASN A 187 -25.44 25.85 -3.48
CA ASN A 187 -25.86 26.46 -2.22
C ASN A 187 -26.09 25.45 -1.08
N ARG A 188 -25.42 24.29 -1.14
CA ARG A 188 -25.53 23.22 -0.16
C ARG A 188 -24.50 23.38 0.96
N ILE A 189 -24.81 22.79 2.10
CA ILE A 189 -23.81 22.51 3.14
C ILE A 189 -23.20 21.15 2.84
N TRP A 190 -21.90 21.11 2.68
CA TRP A 190 -21.11 19.90 2.44
C TRP A 190 -20.50 19.44 3.76
N VAL A 191 -20.67 18.17 4.10
CA VAL A 191 -20.22 17.61 5.39
C VAL A 191 -19.12 16.58 5.17
N THR A 192 -18.07 16.67 5.98
CA THR A 192 -17.04 15.63 6.07
C THR A 192 -16.68 15.31 7.53
N ARG A 193 -15.79 14.35 7.75
CA ARG A 193 -15.32 13.96 9.10
C ARG A 193 -14.40 15.05 9.68
N PRO A 194 -14.39 15.24 11.02
CA PRO A 194 -13.40 16.08 11.71
C PRO A 194 -11.96 15.80 11.28
N ARG A 195 -11.08 16.78 11.44
CA ARG A 195 -9.65 16.68 11.13
C ARG A 195 -9.41 16.35 9.65
N PRO A 196 -9.81 17.23 8.72
CA PRO A 196 -9.68 17.01 7.27
C PRO A 196 -8.22 16.75 6.87
N GLY A 197 -8.01 15.71 6.07
CA GLY A 197 -6.72 15.36 5.46
C GLY A 197 -6.61 15.87 4.03
N VAL A 198 -5.67 15.30 3.26
CA VAL A 198 -5.37 15.72 1.89
C VAL A 198 -6.57 15.58 0.94
N ASP A 199 -7.21 14.41 0.86
CA ASP A 199 -8.36 14.19 -0.04
C ASP A 199 -9.54 15.08 0.32
N ARG A 200 -9.89 15.19 1.61
CA ARG A 200 -10.96 16.07 2.11
C ARG A 200 -10.74 17.54 1.78
N SER A 201 -9.52 18.02 1.97
CA SER A 201 -9.17 19.41 1.66
C SER A 201 -9.23 19.67 0.15
N ALA A 202 -8.76 18.72 -0.65
CA ALA A 202 -8.82 18.80 -2.10
C ALA A 202 -10.25 18.72 -2.64
N CYS A 203 -11.11 17.86 -2.07
CA CYS A 203 -12.54 17.80 -2.40
C CYS A 203 -13.23 19.14 -2.12
N ALA A 204 -13.02 19.72 -0.93
CA ALA A 204 -13.61 21.01 -0.56
C ALA A 204 -13.17 22.13 -1.52
N TRP A 205 -11.89 22.14 -1.89
CA TRP A 205 -11.36 23.05 -2.90
C TRP A 205 -12.03 22.85 -4.27
N LEU A 206 -12.14 21.59 -4.73
CA LEU A 206 -12.73 21.24 -6.03
C LEU A 206 -14.21 21.65 -6.10
N ILE A 207 -14.96 21.38 -5.03
CA ILE A 207 -16.36 21.79 -4.88
C ILE A 207 -16.45 23.32 -4.97
N ARG A 208 -15.67 24.04 -4.19
CA ARG A 208 -15.76 25.51 -4.13
C ARG A 208 -15.33 26.17 -5.43
N ARG A 209 -14.34 25.61 -6.14
CA ARG A 209 -13.81 26.20 -7.38
C ARG A 209 -14.65 25.86 -8.62
N PHE A 210 -15.11 24.62 -8.76
CA PHE A 210 -15.70 24.14 -10.02
C PHE A 210 -17.20 23.86 -9.95
N LEU A 211 -17.79 23.68 -8.76
CA LEU A 211 -19.21 23.37 -8.61
C LEU A 211 -19.99 24.58 -8.07
N ASP A 212 -19.56 25.10 -6.92
CA ASP A 212 -20.29 26.11 -6.16
C ASP A 212 -19.35 27.02 -5.35
N PRO A 213 -19.07 28.25 -5.86
CA PRO A 213 -18.29 29.25 -5.14
C PRO A 213 -18.85 29.65 -3.77
N LYS A 214 -20.14 29.38 -3.51
CA LYS A 214 -20.82 29.67 -2.24
C LYS A 214 -20.98 28.43 -1.36
N ALA A 215 -20.32 27.32 -1.69
CA ALA A 215 -20.36 26.10 -0.90
C ALA A 215 -19.93 26.38 0.55
N ARG A 216 -20.70 25.83 1.50
CA ARG A 216 -20.40 25.88 2.93
C ARG A 216 -19.98 24.50 3.40
N PHE A 217 -19.03 24.44 4.33
CA PHE A 217 -18.50 23.18 4.85
C PHE A 217 -18.82 23.03 6.33
N ALA A 218 -19.08 21.80 6.76
CA ALA A 218 -19.28 21.45 8.16
C ALA A 218 -18.64 20.09 8.47
N PHE A 219 -18.44 19.82 9.76
CA PHE A 219 -17.80 18.60 10.24
C PHE A 219 -18.75 17.81 11.13
N ALA A 220 -18.91 16.53 10.86
CA ALA A 220 -19.78 15.66 11.63
C ALA A 220 -19.20 14.23 11.73
N PRO A 221 -19.37 13.54 12.86
CA PRO A 221 -19.20 12.09 12.93
C PRO A 221 -20.21 11.37 12.00
N GLU A 222 -19.87 10.15 11.55
CA GLU A 222 -20.67 9.36 10.58
C GLU A 222 -22.15 9.21 10.92
N GLY A 223 -22.50 9.08 12.20
CA GLY A 223 -23.88 8.91 12.66
C GLY A 223 -24.65 10.22 12.87
N GLN A 224 -24.03 11.37 12.60
CA GLN A 224 -24.58 12.70 12.92
C GLN A 224 -24.58 13.63 11.71
N VAL A 225 -24.54 13.07 10.50
CA VAL A 225 -24.65 13.86 9.26
C VAL A 225 -26.06 14.45 9.15
N PRO A 226 -26.23 15.78 9.08
CA PRO A 226 -27.55 16.38 8.87
C PRO A 226 -28.17 15.91 7.56
N GLN A 227 -29.46 15.57 7.56
CA GLN A 227 -30.16 15.05 6.38
C GLN A 227 -30.12 16.01 5.17
N ALA A 228 -30.07 17.31 5.42
CA ALA A 228 -29.98 18.33 4.38
C ALA A 228 -28.54 18.63 3.92
N ALA A 229 -27.51 18.04 4.55
CA ALA A 229 -26.13 18.20 4.12
C ALA A 229 -25.76 17.19 3.03
N VAL A 230 -24.78 17.55 2.20
CA VAL A 230 -24.20 16.67 1.19
C VAL A 230 -22.91 16.07 1.74
N PRO A 231 -22.89 14.76 2.08
CA PRO A 231 -21.67 14.14 2.60
C PRO A 231 -20.60 13.99 1.52
N PHE A 232 -19.34 14.20 1.90
CA PHE A 232 -18.16 13.89 1.09
C PHE A 232 -17.00 13.36 1.95
N ASP A 233 -16.25 12.40 1.42
CA ASP A 233 -15.26 11.59 2.14
C ASP A 233 -15.76 11.10 3.53
N MET A 234 -16.99 10.59 3.52
CA MET A 234 -17.59 9.86 4.64
C MET A 234 -17.52 8.36 4.35
N PHE A 235 -17.54 7.51 5.38
CA PHE A 235 -17.60 6.06 5.19
C PHE A 235 -18.93 5.63 4.54
N HIS A 236 -20.00 6.40 4.75
CA HIS A 236 -21.33 6.13 4.20
C HIS A 236 -21.98 7.39 3.60
N GLY A 237 -22.60 7.23 2.41
CA GLY A 237 -23.36 8.29 1.74
C GLY A 237 -22.51 9.30 0.97
N GLY A 238 -23.12 9.92 -0.05
CA GLY A 238 -22.54 11.04 -0.80
C GLY A 238 -21.31 10.70 -1.65
N PHE A 239 -20.33 11.61 -1.66
CA PHE A 239 -19.14 11.55 -2.51
C PHE A 239 -17.90 11.09 -1.74
N GLY A 240 -17.66 9.78 -1.70
CA GLY A 240 -16.46 9.20 -1.09
C GLY A 240 -15.66 8.34 -2.09
N HIS A 241 -14.69 7.57 -1.60
CA HIS A 241 -13.86 6.70 -2.43
C HIS A 241 -14.66 5.69 -3.27
N ARG A 242 -14.38 5.65 -4.58
CA ARG A 242 -15.03 4.74 -5.54
C ARG A 242 -14.05 3.83 -6.30
N GLY A 243 -13.99 2.56 -5.89
CA GLY A 243 -13.07 1.61 -6.51
C GLY A 243 -11.65 1.91 -6.06
N ASP A 244 -10.74 2.11 -7.02
CA ASP A 244 -9.40 2.66 -6.81
C ASP A 244 -9.40 4.20 -6.79
N ALA A 245 -10.53 4.87 -6.99
CA ALA A 245 -10.58 6.33 -6.97
C ALA A 245 -10.70 6.87 -5.54
N CYS A 246 -9.88 7.86 -5.18
CA CYS A 246 -10.14 8.68 -3.98
C CYS A 246 -11.42 9.53 -4.15
N SER A 247 -11.84 10.26 -3.11
CA SER A 247 -13.07 11.06 -3.18
C SER A 247 -12.93 12.23 -4.15
N PHE A 248 -11.72 12.80 -4.28
CA PHE A 248 -11.43 13.84 -5.26
C PHE A 248 -11.68 13.38 -6.70
N GLU A 249 -11.12 12.22 -7.06
CA GLU A 249 -11.34 11.61 -8.38
C GLU A 249 -12.82 11.28 -8.62
N THR A 250 -13.51 10.86 -7.56
CA THR A 250 -14.95 10.57 -7.63
C THR A 250 -15.75 11.82 -7.98
N LEU A 251 -15.52 12.93 -7.27
CA LEU A 251 -16.16 14.22 -7.56
C LEU A 251 -15.81 14.72 -8.97
N GLN A 252 -14.55 14.63 -9.38
CA GLN A 252 -14.11 15.02 -10.71
C GLN A 252 -14.88 14.27 -11.80
N LYS A 253 -15.01 12.95 -11.66
CA LYS A 253 -15.69 12.08 -12.63
C LYS A 253 -17.20 12.35 -12.66
N ASP A 254 -17.84 12.41 -11.50
CA ASP A 254 -19.28 12.61 -11.35
C ASP A 254 -19.77 13.94 -11.92
N PHE A 255 -19.06 15.03 -11.61
CA PHE A 255 -19.39 16.37 -12.09
C PHE A 255 -18.76 16.70 -13.45
N LYS A 256 -18.11 15.72 -14.08
CA LYS A 256 -17.50 15.83 -15.42
C LYS A 256 -16.56 17.04 -15.56
N ILE A 257 -15.72 17.27 -14.55
CA ILE A 257 -14.76 18.38 -14.55
C ILE A 257 -13.61 18.04 -15.50
N ARG A 258 -13.48 18.79 -16.60
CA ARG A 258 -12.56 18.51 -17.72
C ARG A 258 -11.29 19.37 -17.73
N ASP A 259 -10.97 19.99 -16.61
CA ASP A 259 -9.76 20.82 -16.48
C ASP A 259 -8.49 19.95 -16.48
N ARG A 260 -7.49 20.35 -17.29
CA ARG A 260 -6.24 19.59 -17.48
C ARG A 260 -5.38 19.56 -16.22
N ARG A 261 -5.33 20.66 -15.46
CA ARG A 261 -4.59 20.76 -14.21
C ARG A 261 -5.30 19.97 -13.12
N VAL A 262 -6.63 19.96 -13.09
CA VAL A 262 -7.42 19.09 -12.20
C VAL A 262 -7.12 17.61 -12.45
N LYS A 263 -6.87 17.20 -13.70
CA LYS A 263 -6.42 15.83 -13.98
C LYS A 263 -5.08 15.51 -13.32
N VAL A 264 -4.09 16.40 -13.42
CA VAL A 264 -2.79 16.21 -12.76
C VAL A 264 -2.95 16.22 -11.24
N MET A 265 -3.76 17.14 -10.71
CA MET A 265 -4.13 17.16 -9.29
C MET A 265 -4.73 15.83 -8.84
N SER A 266 -5.60 15.20 -9.65
CA SER A 266 -6.22 13.93 -9.29
C SER A 266 -5.20 12.82 -9.05
N GLU A 267 -4.12 12.80 -9.83
CA GLU A 267 -3.02 11.84 -9.65
C GLU A 267 -2.21 12.15 -8.39
N ILE A 268 -1.94 13.43 -8.11
CA ILE A 268 -1.21 13.86 -6.91
C ILE A 268 -1.99 13.52 -5.63
N ILE A 269 -3.29 13.83 -5.62
CA ILE A 269 -4.16 13.55 -4.47
C ILE A 269 -4.34 12.06 -4.27
N HIS A 270 -4.46 11.27 -5.35
CA HIS A 270 -4.54 9.81 -5.27
C HIS A 270 -3.33 9.21 -4.56
N ASP A 271 -2.12 9.57 -4.98
CA ASP A 271 -0.90 9.03 -4.37
C ASP A 271 -0.74 9.49 -2.92
N ALA A 272 -1.18 10.71 -2.59
CA ALA A 272 -1.17 11.23 -1.22
C ALA A 272 -2.15 10.49 -0.29
N ASP A 273 -3.34 10.15 -0.79
CA ASP A 273 -4.44 9.65 0.00
C ASP A 273 -4.46 8.12 0.11
N LEU A 274 -4.18 7.41 -0.99
CA LEU A 274 -4.19 5.95 -1.03
C LEU A 274 -2.83 5.32 -0.71
N ALA A 275 -1.73 6.07 -0.90
CA ALA A 275 -0.37 5.63 -0.67
C ALA A 275 -0.01 4.29 -1.36
N ASP A 276 -0.62 4.02 -2.51
CA ASP A 276 -0.37 2.82 -3.33
C ASP A 276 0.67 3.03 -4.43
N GLY A 277 1.14 4.27 -4.61
CA GLY A 277 2.20 4.64 -5.54
C GLY A 277 1.82 4.53 -7.01
N LYS A 278 0.53 4.53 -7.33
CA LYS A 278 0.01 4.30 -8.68
C LYS A 278 0.54 5.28 -9.72
N PHE A 279 0.73 6.56 -9.38
CA PHE A 279 1.11 7.60 -10.34
C PHE A 279 2.55 8.15 -10.13
N GLY A 280 3.21 7.80 -9.03
CA GLY A 280 4.58 8.24 -8.72
C GLY A 280 4.72 9.74 -8.42
N ARG A 281 3.64 10.42 -8.03
CA ARG A 281 3.56 11.86 -7.73
C ARG A 281 4.13 12.18 -6.36
N LYS A 282 5.39 12.58 -6.33
CA LYS A 282 6.11 12.88 -5.07
C LYS A 282 5.58 14.12 -4.35
N GLU A 283 4.96 15.04 -5.08
CA GLU A 283 4.29 16.23 -4.57
C GLU A 283 3.23 15.87 -3.52
N GLY A 284 2.55 14.73 -3.71
CA GLY A 284 1.48 14.23 -2.84
C GLY A 284 1.95 13.97 -1.41
N PHE A 285 3.15 13.41 -1.24
CA PHE A 285 3.71 13.14 0.09
C PHE A 285 4.02 14.43 0.86
N GLY A 286 4.57 15.44 0.16
CA GLY A 286 4.91 16.72 0.78
C GLY A 286 3.67 17.47 1.29
N ILE A 287 2.62 17.55 0.47
CA ILE A 287 1.37 18.22 0.87
C ILE A 287 0.67 17.49 2.03
N ASP A 288 0.69 16.16 2.04
CA ASP A 288 0.07 15.37 3.08
C ASP A 288 0.81 15.52 4.43
N GLU A 289 2.15 15.54 4.42
CA GLU A 289 2.92 15.80 5.63
C GLU A 289 2.72 17.21 6.20
N VAL A 290 2.55 18.23 5.35
CA VAL A 290 2.18 19.59 5.80
C VAL A 290 0.83 19.59 6.50
N LEU A 291 -0.19 18.96 5.90
CA LEU A 291 -1.54 18.86 6.47
C LEU A 291 -1.55 18.07 7.79
N LYS A 292 -0.83 16.94 7.85
CA LYS A 292 -0.63 16.18 9.10
C LYS A 292 0.07 17.03 10.16
N GLY A 293 1.06 17.83 9.77
CA GLY A 293 1.76 18.77 10.65
C GLY A 293 0.81 19.80 11.27
N TRP A 294 0.00 20.48 10.46
CA TRP A 294 -1.01 21.43 10.97
C TRP A 294 -2.08 20.76 11.83
N ALA A 295 -2.51 19.55 11.47
CA ALA A 295 -3.38 18.78 12.34
C ALA A 295 -2.72 18.59 13.71
N ARG A 296 -1.49 18.08 13.80
CA ARG A 296 -0.79 17.84 15.09
C ARG A 296 -0.66 19.09 15.98
N GLN A 297 -0.76 20.30 15.43
CA GLN A 297 -0.75 21.56 16.20
C GLN A 297 -2.08 21.88 16.91
N GLY A 298 -3.12 21.06 16.74
CA GLY A 298 -4.41 21.27 17.40
C GLY A 298 -5.26 22.38 16.79
N ILE A 299 -4.96 22.80 15.55
CA ILE A 299 -5.72 23.82 14.82
C ILE A 299 -7.18 23.36 14.62
N PRO A 300 -8.18 24.25 14.74
CA PRO A 300 -9.59 23.92 14.50
C PRO A 300 -9.86 23.36 13.09
N ASP A 301 -10.86 22.48 12.96
CA ASP A 301 -11.15 21.79 11.70
C ASP A 301 -11.42 22.73 10.53
N GLN A 302 -12.17 23.82 10.77
CA GLN A 302 -12.48 24.81 9.75
C GLN A 302 -11.21 25.50 9.24
N GLU A 303 -10.33 25.91 10.14
CA GLU A 303 -9.06 26.54 9.78
C GLU A 303 -8.13 25.56 9.07
N LEU A 304 -8.11 24.29 9.50
CA LEU A 304 -7.35 23.24 8.83
C LEU A 304 -7.82 23.02 7.39
N LEU A 305 -9.14 23.00 7.16
CA LEU A 305 -9.72 22.90 5.82
C LEU A 305 -9.39 24.12 4.96
N ASP A 306 -9.48 25.33 5.52
CA ASP A 306 -9.19 26.57 4.78
C ASP A 306 -7.72 26.66 4.37
N ARG A 307 -6.78 26.32 5.26
CA ARG A 307 -5.35 26.20 4.93
C ARG A 307 -5.10 25.12 3.88
N GLY A 308 -5.78 23.98 4.01
CA GLY A 308 -5.68 22.90 3.02
C GLY A 308 -6.16 23.34 1.64
N MET A 309 -7.30 24.03 1.54
CA MET A 309 -7.78 24.55 0.27
C MET A 309 -6.82 25.58 -0.36
N GLN A 310 -6.18 26.43 0.45
CA GLN A 310 -5.16 27.37 -0.04
C GLN A 310 -3.92 26.65 -0.57
N LEU A 311 -3.46 25.61 0.12
CA LEU A 311 -2.34 24.77 -0.32
C LEU A 311 -2.65 24.10 -1.67
N ILE A 312 -3.85 23.53 -1.81
CA ILE A 312 -4.31 22.91 -3.06
C ILE A 312 -4.46 23.93 -4.19
N GLU A 313 -4.97 25.14 -3.91
CA GLU A 313 -5.04 26.24 -4.88
C GLU A 313 -3.65 26.65 -5.39
N GLY A 314 -2.68 26.82 -4.48
CA GLY A 314 -1.30 27.13 -4.84
C GLY A 314 -0.66 26.05 -5.71
N LEU A 315 -0.84 24.78 -5.33
CA LEU A 315 -0.37 23.64 -6.12
C LEU A 315 -1.02 23.63 -7.51
N TYR A 316 -2.34 23.80 -7.61
CA TYR A 316 -3.05 23.89 -8.88
C TYR A 316 -2.46 24.97 -9.81
N HIS A 317 -2.09 26.13 -9.26
CA HIS A 317 -1.50 27.23 -10.04
C HIS A 317 -0.03 27.00 -10.44
N SER A 318 0.70 26.11 -9.76
CA SER A 318 2.05 25.69 -10.15
C SER A 318 2.09 24.73 -11.33
N LEU A 319 0.96 24.06 -11.61
CA LEU A 319 0.85 23.10 -12.71
C LEU A 319 0.70 23.85 -14.05
N ALA A 320 1.45 23.41 -15.06
CA ALA A 320 1.46 23.99 -16.40
C ALA A 320 0.09 23.89 -17.10
#